data_AF-A0A957RPF6-F1
#
_entry.id   AF-A0A957RPF6-F1
#
_cell.length_a   1.000
_cell.length_b   1.000
_cell.length_c   1.000
_cell.angle_alpha   90.00
_cell.angle_beta   90.00
_cell.angle_gamma   90.00
#
_symmetry.space_group_name_H-M   'P 1'
#
loop_
_entity.id
_entity.type
_entity.pdbx_description
1 polymer ?
#
loop_
_entity_poly.entity_id
_entity_poly.type
_entity_poly.pdbx_seq_one_letter_code
_entity_poly.pdbx_strand_id
1 'polypeptide(L)'
;MKSTIEVRAVTTALLLALALLAGCGQLDLAVGPLLYDVSVSKGEITPNADGTDDATEIAYSLRRPADVSIFFENAQGERYYFREARRRSAGDYSVLWGGVVDKPETVDLGYGPVEVMSRVLPDGDYTWTVEATGDDGQASSQSGAITLRDGDTELPELHNFA
;
A
#
# COMPACT_ATOMS: atom_id res chain seq x y z
N MET A 1 -60.89 -0.89 -31.02
CA MET A 1 -59.60 -0.88 -31.75
C MET A 1 -58.67 0.27 -31.35
N LYS A 2 -59.15 1.52 -31.16
CA LYS A 2 -58.32 2.65 -30.66
C LYS A 2 -57.79 2.47 -29.22
N SER A 3 -58.64 2.00 -28.31
CA SER A 3 -58.30 1.84 -26.88
C SER A 3 -57.13 0.87 -26.60
N THR A 4 -56.99 -0.20 -27.39
CA THR A 4 -55.93 -1.21 -27.23
C THR A 4 -54.56 -0.71 -27.71
N ILE A 5 -54.54 0.25 -28.65
CA ILE A 5 -53.32 0.85 -29.20
C ILE A 5 -52.74 1.88 -28.23
N GLU A 6 -53.62 2.70 -27.62
CA GLU A 6 -53.26 3.69 -26.60
C GLU A 6 -52.61 3.02 -25.36
N VAL A 7 -53.22 1.93 -24.87
CA VAL A 7 -52.69 1.18 -23.72
C VAL A 7 -51.30 0.60 -24.02
N ARG A 8 -51.09 0.03 -25.21
CA ARG A 8 -49.78 -0.50 -25.62
C ARG A 8 -48.72 0.60 -25.69
N ALA A 9 -49.05 1.76 -26.26
CA ALA A 9 -48.12 2.89 -26.36
C ALA A 9 -47.68 3.41 -24.98
N VAL A 10 -48.61 3.54 -24.03
CA VAL A 10 -48.31 3.95 -22.65
C VAL A 10 -47.44 2.91 -21.94
N THR A 11 -47.75 1.62 -22.12
CA THR A 11 -46.95 0.54 -21.50
C THR A 11 -45.52 0.51 -22.05
N THR A 12 -45.34 0.70 -23.36
CA THR A 12 -44.00 0.75 -23.97
C THR A 12 -43.22 1.97 -23.51
N ALA A 13 -43.86 3.14 -23.41
CA ALA A 13 -43.21 4.35 -22.91
C ALA A 13 -42.78 4.20 -21.44
N LEU A 14 -43.60 3.55 -20.60
CA LEU A 14 -43.28 3.30 -19.19
C LEU A 14 -42.12 2.31 -19.03
N LEU A 15 -42.09 1.24 -19.83
CA LEU A 15 -40.98 0.28 -19.83
C LEU A 15 -39.67 0.91 -20.32
N LEU A 16 -39.74 1.80 -21.31
CA LEU A 16 -38.56 2.52 -21.81
C LEU A 16 -38.01 3.51 -20.77
N ALA A 17 -38.90 4.21 -20.06
CA ALA A 17 -38.52 5.10 -18.97
C ALA A 17 -37.89 4.33 -17.79
N LEU A 18 -38.43 3.16 -17.44
CA LEU A 18 -37.87 2.29 -16.40
C LEU A 18 -36.49 1.74 -16.80
N ALA A 19 -36.28 1.39 -18.07
CA ALA A 19 -34.99 0.94 -18.59
C ALA A 19 -33.94 2.07 -18.60
N LEU A 20 -34.34 3.30 -18.92
CA LEU A 20 -33.47 4.48 -18.85
C LEU A 20 -33.10 4.86 -17.41
N LEU A 21 -34.01 4.65 -16.45
CA LEU A 21 -33.73 4.85 -15.02
C LEU A 21 -32.86 3.73 -14.43
N ALA A 22 -32.96 2.50 -14.93
CA ALA A 22 -32.11 1.38 -14.53
C ALA A 22 -30.67 1.49 -15.07
N GLY A 23 -30.46 2.20 -16.19
CA GLY A 23 -29.14 2.45 -16.79
C GLY A 23 -28.27 3.46 -16.04
N CYS A 24 -28.84 4.19 -15.07
CA CYS A 24 -28.10 5.19 -14.27
C CYS A 24 -27.79 4.70 -12.84
N GLY A 25 -28.01 3.41 -12.55
CA GLY A 25 -27.88 2.83 -11.20
C GLY A 25 -26.46 2.54 -10.72
N GLN A 26 -25.43 2.72 -11.55
CA GLN A 26 -24.05 2.72 -11.09
C GLN A 26 -23.71 4.14 -10.63
N LEU A 27 -24.13 4.48 -9.40
CA LEU A 27 -23.64 5.67 -8.72
C LEU A 27 -22.12 5.49 -8.56
N ASP A 28 -21.40 6.10 -9.50
CA ASP A 28 -19.95 6.13 -9.60
C ASP A 28 -19.39 7.03 -8.49
N LEU A 29 -19.67 6.68 -7.22
CA LEU A 29 -19.14 7.32 -6.02
C LEU A 29 -17.60 7.19 -5.91
N ALA A 30 -16.97 6.59 -6.92
CA ALA A 30 -15.58 6.20 -6.96
C ALA A 30 -14.82 6.76 -8.18
N VAL A 31 -15.32 7.80 -8.84
CA VAL A 31 -14.57 8.44 -9.95
C VAL A 31 -13.26 9.03 -9.42
N GLY A 32 -12.14 8.61 -10.01
CA GLY A 32 -10.78 9.11 -9.70
C GLY A 32 -9.76 8.00 -9.39
N PRO A 33 -8.46 8.36 -9.24
CA PRO A 33 -7.39 7.40 -8.96
C PRO A 33 -7.66 6.58 -7.69
N LEU A 34 -7.28 5.30 -7.71
CA LEU A 34 -7.41 4.41 -6.56
C LEU A 34 -6.54 4.89 -5.39
N LEU A 35 -5.30 5.26 -5.71
CA LEU A 35 -4.26 5.72 -4.79
C LEU A 35 -3.90 7.17 -5.14
N TYR A 36 -3.88 8.05 -4.14
CA TYR A 36 -3.56 9.47 -4.31
C TYR A 36 -2.93 10.05 -3.04
N ASP A 37 -2.43 11.28 -3.13
CA ASP A 37 -1.73 12.00 -2.05
C ASP A 37 -0.61 11.18 -1.38
N VAL A 38 0.11 10.40 -2.19
CA VAL A 38 1.25 9.61 -1.72
C VAL A 38 2.43 10.52 -1.46
N SER A 39 3.01 10.44 -0.26
CA SER A 39 4.19 11.21 0.11
C SER A 39 5.12 10.44 1.04
N VAL A 40 6.42 10.68 0.89
CA VAL A 40 7.45 10.27 1.84
C VAL A 40 8.15 11.54 2.33
N SER A 41 8.06 11.83 3.62
CA SER A 41 8.40 13.15 4.19
C SER A 41 9.88 13.53 4.10
N LYS A 42 10.78 12.53 4.15
CA LYS A 42 12.23 12.67 4.05
C LYS A 42 12.77 11.79 2.93
N GLY A 43 13.70 12.33 2.15
CA GLY A 43 14.47 11.57 1.14
C GLY A 43 15.71 10.87 1.68
N GLU A 44 16.08 11.10 2.95
CA GLU A 44 17.19 10.44 3.63
C GLU A 44 16.81 10.19 5.10
N ILE A 45 17.21 9.04 5.64
CA ILE A 45 17.07 8.68 7.06
C ILE A 45 18.34 7.98 7.57
N THR A 46 18.57 8.04 8.89
CA THR A 46 19.66 7.38 9.60
C THR A 46 19.12 6.42 10.66
N PRO A 47 18.72 5.18 10.32
CA PRO A 47 17.99 4.30 11.24
C PRO A 47 18.93 3.64 12.28
N ASN A 48 19.57 4.45 13.12
CA ASN A 48 20.44 4.04 14.23
C ASN A 48 19.78 4.19 15.61
N ALA A 49 18.55 4.70 15.66
CA ALA A 49 17.77 4.93 16.88
C ALA A 49 18.42 5.93 17.85
N ASP A 50 19.18 6.91 17.34
CA ASP A 50 19.79 7.97 18.15
C ASP A 50 18.85 9.14 18.48
N GLY A 51 17.65 9.15 17.90
CA GLY A 51 16.61 10.16 18.04
C GLY A 51 16.61 11.23 16.94
N THR A 52 17.56 11.19 16.01
CA THR A 52 17.75 12.15 14.92
C THR A 52 17.63 11.44 13.59
N ASP A 53 16.71 11.90 12.73
CA ASP A 53 16.55 11.39 11.37
C ASP A 53 16.35 9.87 11.21
N ASP A 54 15.98 9.17 12.30
CA ASP A 54 15.74 7.72 12.33
C ASP A 54 14.62 7.21 11.42
N ALA A 55 13.66 8.07 11.10
CA ALA A 55 12.44 7.67 10.40
C ALA A 55 11.90 8.76 9.47
N THR A 56 11.13 8.28 8.49
CA THR A 56 10.34 9.09 7.57
C THR A 56 8.87 8.69 7.66
N GLU A 57 7.97 9.67 7.57
CA GLU A 57 6.54 9.43 7.41
C GLU A 57 6.22 9.04 5.96
N ILE A 58 5.47 7.95 5.80
CA ILE A 58 4.86 7.51 4.53
C ILE A 58 3.36 7.71 4.66
N ALA A 59 2.80 8.60 3.87
CA ALA A 59 1.37 8.90 3.85
C ALA A 59 0.77 8.62 2.47
N TYR A 60 -0.50 8.20 2.45
CA TYR A 60 -1.27 7.97 1.23
C TYR A 60 -2.78 7.94 1.52
N SER A 61 -3.58 8.15 0.48
CA SER A 61 -5.04 8.07 0.53
C SER A 61 -5.59 7.06 -0.47
N LEU A 62 -6.61 6.32 -0.04
CA LEU A 62 -7.32 5.33 -0.85
C LEU A 62 -8.76 5.77 -1.10
N ARG A 63 -9.18 5.74 -2.37
CA ARG A 63 -10.56 6.08 -2.75
C ARG A 63 -11.54 4.93 -2.56
N ARG A 64 -11.03 3.70 -2.55
CA ARG A 64 -11.79 2.44 -2.43
C ARG A 64 -10.96 1.45 -1.60
N PRO A 65 -11.59 0.40 -1.03
CA PRO A 65 -10.84 -0.69 -0.42
C PRO A 65 -9.84 -1.31 -1.40
N ALA A 66 -8.65 -1.61 -0.89
CA ALA A 66 -7.54 -2.15 -1.67
C ALA A 66 -6.58 -2.94 -0.79
N ASP A 67 -5.81 -3.83 -1.41
CA ASP A 67 -4.63 -4.42 -0.81
C ASP A 67 -3.42 -3.52 -1.10
N VAL A 68 -2.74 -3.09 -0.05
CA VAL A 68 -1.62 -2.14 -0.14
C VAL A 68 -0.30 -2.83 0.16
N SER A 69 0.67 -2.61 -0.73
CA SER A 69 2.06 -2.97 -0.54
C SER A 69 2.93 -1.72 -0.45
N ILE A 70 3.87 -1.71 0.49
CA ILE A 70 4.91 -0.68 0.62
C ILE A 70 6.24 -1.42 0.64
N PHE A 71 7.08 -1.16 -0.35
CA PHE A 71 8.35 -1.84 -0.51
C PHE A 71 9.45 -0.91 -1.03
N PHE A 72 10.68 -1.36 -0.85
CA PHE A 72 11.90 -0.65 -1.23
C PHE A 72 12.68 -1.55 -2.18
N GLU A 73 13.08 -1.01 -3.33
CA GLU A 73 13.82 -1.75 -4.36
C GLU A 73 15.25 -1.22 -4.45
N ASN A 74 16.24 -2.09 -4.37
CA ASN A 74 17.65 -1.71 -4.54
C ASN A 74 18.06 -1.64 -6.03
N ALA A 75 19.29 -1.23 -6.30
CA ALA A 75 19.82 -1.13 -7.66
C ALA A 75 19.89 -2.47 -8.42
N GLN A 76 19.81 -3.60 -7.72
CA GLN A 76 19.79 -4.95 -8.31
C GLN A 76 18.36 -5.44 -8.60
N GLY A 77 17.33 -4.66 -8.25
CA GLY A 77 15.92 -5.03 -8.42
C GLY A 77 15.38 -5.95 -7.31
N GLU A 78 16.11 -6.15 -6.21
CA GLU A 78 15.59 -6.87 -5.04
C GLU A 78 14.59 -5.98 -4.30
N ARG A 79 13.39 -6.51 -4.05
CA ARG A 79 12.32 -5.83 -3.33
C ARG A 79 12.28 -6.28 -1.88
N TYR A 80 12.23 -5.30 -0.98
CA TYR A 80 12.11 -5.50 0.44
C TYR A 80 10.78 -4.91 0.93
N TYR A 81 9.89 -5.77 1.43
CA TYR A 81 8.55 -5.36 1.83
C TYR A 81 8.54 -4.85 3.27
N PHE A 82 8.10 -3.62 3.47
CA PHE A 82 7.67 -3.12 4.79
C PHE A 82 6.22 -3.51 5.07
N ARG A 83 5.38 -3.53 4.03
CA ARG A 83 4.01 -4.04 4.05
C ARG A 83 3.77 -4.79 2.76
N GLU A 84 3.23 -5.99 2.85
CA GLU A 84 2.88 -6.81 1.70
C GLU A 84 1.38 -7.12 1.72
N ALA A 85 0.68 -6.74 0.65
CA ALA A 85 -0.74 -7.04 0.41
C ALA A 85 -1.64 -6.85 1.64
N ARG A 86 -1.48 -5.72 2.35
CA ARG A 86 -2.26 -5.43 3.55
C ARG A 86 -3.58 -4.79 3.17
N ARG A 87 -4.69 -5.48 3.48
CA ARG A 87 -6.05 -4.97 3.24
C ARG A 87 -6.30 -3.66 3.98
N ARG A 88 -6.81 -2.66 3.25
CA ARG A 88 -7.22 -1.35 3.78
C ARG A 88 -8.58 -0.96 3.22
N SER A 89 -9.35 -0.21 4.01
CA SER A 89 -10.58 0.45 3.55
C SER A 89 -10.23 1.73 2.78
N ALA A 90 -11.23 2.39 2.19
CA ALA A 90 -11.04 3.76 1.73
C ALA A 90 -10.72 4.68 2.92
N GLY A 91 -9.86 5.67 2.71
CA GLY A 91 -9.46 6.63 3.74
C GLY A 91 -7.99 7.05 3.63
N ASP A 92 -7.57 7.84 4.61
CA ASP A 92 -6.23 8.38 4.71
C ASP A 92 -5.39 7.55 5.68
N TYR A 93 -4.13 7.31 5.31
CA TYR A 93 -3.20 6.47 6.05
C TYR A 93 -1.85 7.16 6.18
N SER A 94 -1.23 6.99 7.35
CA SER A 94 0.13 7.41 7.62
C SER A 94 0.82 6.37 8.50
N VAL A 95 2.13 6.20 8.29
CA VAL A 95 3.00 5.33 9.09
C VAL A 95 4.42 5.91 9.12
N LEU A 96 5.06 5.83 10.28
CA LEU A 96 6.50 6.10 10.40
C LEU A 96 7.27 4.82 10.02
N TRP A 97 8.26 4.98 9.16
CA TRP A 97 9.16 3.93 8.73
C TRP A 97 10.60 4.27 9.08
N GLY A 98 11.23 3.43 9.91
CA GLY A 98 12.62 3.58 10.35
C GLY A 98 13.54 2.51 9.76
N GLY A 99 13.47 2.29 8.45
CA GLY A 99 14.39 1.38 7.75
C GLY A 99 14.08 -0.12 7.84
N VAL A 100 13.17 -0.55 8.71
CA VAL A 100 12.87 -1.98 8.94
C VAL A 100 11.98 -2.57 7.85
N VAL A 101 12.31 -3.78 7.39
CA VAL A 101 11.53 -4.59 6.44
C VAL A 101 11.29 -6.00 6.97
N ASP A 102 10.20 -6.62 6.52
CA ASP A 102 9.87 -8.02 6.82
C ASP A 102 10.68 -8.91 5.87
N LYS A 103 11.79 -9.49 6.36
CA LYS A 103 12.65 -10.42 5.62
C LYS A 103 13.00 -11.60 6.53
N PRO A 104 12.16 -12.65 6.56
CA PRO A 104 12.44 -13.85 7.33
C PRO A 104 13.72 -14.54 6.85
N GLU A 105 14.68 -14.73 7.76
CA GLU A 105 15.92 -15.46 7.51
C GLU A 105 16.30 -16.32 8.72
N THR A 106 17.02 -17.41 8.47
CA THR A 106 17.60 -18.26 9.52
C THR A 106 19.10 -18.03 9.57
N VAL A 107 19.61 -17.58 10.72
CA VAL A 107 21.03 -17.27 10.93
C VAL A 107 21.58 -18.17 12.04
N ASP A 108 22.75 -18.77 11.84
CA ASP A 108 23.47 -19.49 12.90
C ASP A 108 24.50 -18.55 13.55
N LEU A 109 24.27 -18.21 14.81
CA LEU A 109 25.11 -17.30 15.59
C LEU A 109 26.10 -18.05 16.50
N GLY A 110 26.30 -19.36 16.29
CA GLY A 110 27.21 -20.19 17.09
C GLY A 110 26.58 -20.81 18.34
N TYR A 111 25.33 -20.48 18.64
CA TYR A 111 24.52 -21.09 19.70
C TYR A 111 23.28 -21.82 19.17
N GLY A 112 23.23 -22.07 17.85
CA GLY A 112 22.12 -22.69 17.14
C GLY A 112 21.44 -21.73 16.16
N PRO A 113 20.60 -22.26 15.25
CA PRO A 113 19.87 -21.45 14.28
C PRO A 113 18.80 -20.58 14.96
N VAL A 114 18.77 -19.31 14.60
CA VAL A 114 17.79 -18.31 15.05
C VAL A 114 17.01 -17.79 13.85
N GLU A 115 15.70 -17.66 14.01
CA GLU A 115 14.81 -17.05 13.02
C GLU A 115 14.75 -15.53 13.24
N VAL A 116 15.17 -14.77 12.24
CA VAL A 116 15.09 -13.30 12.21
C VAL A 116 13.95 -12.93 11.27
N MET A 117 12.89 -12.30 11.77
CA MET A 117 11.69 -11.98 10.98
C MET A 117 11.80 -10.67 10.20
N SER A 118 12.54 -9.71 10.75
CA SER A 118 12.65 -8.35 10.23
C SER A 118 14.02 -7.78 10.52
N ARG A 119 14.53 -6.94 9.62
CA ARG A 119 15.80 -6.22 9.81
C ARG A 119 15.74 -4.83 9.23
N VAL A 120 16.58 -3.95 9.77
CA VAL A 120 16.90 -2.65 9.16
C VAL A 120 17.61 -2.91 7.83
N LEU A 121 17.19 -2.20 6.78
CA LEU A 121 17.88 -2.25 5.50
C LEU A 121 19.31 -1.70 5.64
N PRO A 122 20.30 -2.32 4.97
CA PRO A 122 21.64 -1.76 4.89
C PRO A 122 21.66 -0.35 4.28
N ASP A 123 22.74 0.37 4.54
CA ASP A 123 23.05 1.63 3.87
C ASP A 123 22.98 1.50 2.35
N GLY A 124 22.34 2.46 1.70
CA GLY A 124 22.19 2.46 0.26
C GLY A 124 21.09 3.37 -0.26
N ASP A 125 21.02 3.45 -1.58
CA ASP A 125 19.96 4.15 -2.31
C ASP A 125 18.89 3.14 -2.75
N TYR A 126 17.63 3.49 -2.47
CA TYR A 126 16.48 2.66 -2.75
C TYR A 126 15.40 3.44 -3.48
N THR A 127 14.61 2.72 -4.28
CA THR A 127 13.34 3.22 -4.80
C THR A 127 12.21 2.73 -3.90
N TRP A 128 11.54 3.63 -3.18
CA TRP A 128 10.32 3.26 -2.46
C TRP A 128 9.14 3.20 -3.44
N THR A 129 8.21 2.28 -3.19
CA THR A 129 6.95 2.18 -3.93
C THR A 129 5.80 1.92 -2.98
N VAL A 130 4.72 2.69 -3.12
CA VAL A 130 3.40 2.42 -2.55
C VAL A 130 2.51 1.95 -3.68
N GLU A 131 2.03 0.72 -3.59
CA GLU A 131 1.15 0.10 -4.58
C GLU A 131 -0.17 -0.29 -3.90
N ALA A 132 -1.28 -0.03 -4.58
CA ALA A 132 -2.61 -0.43 -4.15
C ALA A 132 -3.30 -1.22 -5.27
N THR A 133 -3.86 -2.38 -4.93
CA THR A 133 -4.67 -3.21 -5.84
C THR A 133 -6.11 -3.26 -5.33
N GLY A 134 -7.04 -2.73 -6.14
CA GLY A 134 -8.47 -2.70 -5.82
C GLY A 134 -9.14 -4.07 -5.99
N ASP A 135 -10.37 -4.19 -5.47
CA ASP A 135 -11.18 -5.42 -5.60
C ASP A 135 -11.54 -5.78 -7.05
N ASP A 136 -11.51 -4.79 -7.94
CA ASP A 136 -11.68 -4.95 -9.38
C ASP A 136 -10.41 -5.37 -10.12
N GLY A 137 -9.31 -5.59 -9.38
CA GLY A 137 -7.99 -5.92 -9.90
C GLY A 137 -7.22 -4.73 -10.47
N GLN A 138 -7.76 -3.51 -10.40
CA GLN A 138 -7.02 -2.32 -10.84
C GLN A 138 -5.89 -2.02 -9.86
N ALA A 139 -4.67 -1.94 -10.37
CA ALA A 139 -3.50 -1.52 -9.61
C ALA A 139 -3.17 -0.05 -9.88
N SER A 140 -2.73 0.65 -8.84
CA SER A 140 -2.19 2.00 -8.92
C SER A 140 -0.97 2.09 -8.02
N SER A 141 0.10 2.72 -8.48
CA SER A 141 1.33 2.86 -7.72
C SER A 141 1.93 4.26 -7.83
N GLN A 142 2.72 4.61 -6.82
CA GLN A 142 3.57 5.79 -6.78
C GLN A 142 4.92 5.40 -6.18
N SER A 143 5.98 6.04 -6.67
CA SER A 143 7.35 5.72 -6.28
C SER A 143 8.23 6.96 -6.18
N GLY A 144 9.36 6.83 -5.49
CA GLY A 144 10.38 7.87 -5.39
C GLY A 144 11.68 7.32 -4.81
N ALA A 145 12.65 8.19 -4.60
CA ALA A 145 13.96 7.82 -4.05
C ALA A 145 13.99 8.00 -2.53
N ILE A 146 14.77 7.16 -1.85
CA ILE A 146 15.18 7.33 -0.46
C ILE A 146 16.61 6.78 -0.27
N THR A 147 17.40 7.46 0.55
CA THR A 147 18.74 7.04 0.94
C THR A 147 18.75 6.64 2.40
N LEU A 148 19.36 5.50 2.73
CA LEU A 148 19.66 5.09 4.10
C LEU A 148 21.15 5.22 4.35
N ARG A 149 21.51 5.77 5.50
CA ARG A 149 22.90 5.91 5.98
C ARG A 149 22.98 5.54 7.44
N ASP A 150 24.14 5.09 7.89
CA ASP A 150 24.38 4.82 9.31
C ASP A 150 23.28 3.95 9.95
N GLY A 151 22.79 2.95 9.22
CA GLY A 151 21.74 2.07 9.75
C GLY A 151 22.30 1.07 10.75
N ASP A 152 21.65 0.93 11.91
CA ASP A 152 21.96 -0.15 12.84
C ASP A 152 21.39 -1.47 12.31
N THR A 153 22.26 -2.26 11.69
CA THR A 153 21.91 -3.57 11.12
C THR A 153 22.42 -4.73 11.97
N GLU A 154 23.10 -4.46 13.09
CA GLU A 154 23.63 -5.49 13.96
C GLU A 154 22.48 -6.18 14.72
N LEU A 155 22.51 -7.51 14.77
CA LEU A 155 21.49 -8.24 15.53
C LEU A 155 21.78 -8.08 17.03
N PRO A 156 20.76 -7.78 17.86
CA PRO A 156 20.97 -7.68 19.28
C PRO A 156 21.31 -9.06 19.86
N GLU A 157 22.34 -9.10 20.71
CA GLU A 157 22.71 -10.29 21.46
C GLU A 157 22.12 -10.21 22.87
N LEU A 158 21.42 -11.27 23.29
CA LEU A 158 20.87 -11.38 24.63
C LEU A 158 21.77 -12.28 25.50
N HIS A 159 22.39 -11.67 26.51
CA HIS A 159 23.26 -12.34 27.47
C HIS A 159 22.63 -12.35 28.88
N ASN A 160 23.10 -13.24 29.76
CA ASN A 160 22.83 -13.23 31.21
C ASN A 160 21.36 -13.43 31.66
N PHE A 161 20.70 -14.48 31.16
CA PHE A 161 19.46 -14.99 31.77
C PHE A 161 19.79 -15.90 32.96
N ALA A 162 20.04 -15.30 34.13
CA ALA A 162 20.30 -16.02 35.39
C ALA A 162 19.07 -16.01 36.31
#